data_AF-A0A6G6D774-F1
#
_entry.id   AF-A0A6G6D774-F1
#
_cell.length_a   1.000
_cell.length_b   1.000
_cell.length_c   1.000
_cell.angle_alpha   90.00
_cell.angle_beta   90.00
_cell.angle_gamma   90.00
#
_symmetry.space_group_name_H-M   'P 1'
#
loop_
_entity.id
_entity.type
_entity.pdbx_description
1 polymer ?
#
loop_
_entity_poly.entity_id
_entity_poly.type
_entity_poly.pdbx_seq_one_letter_code
_entity_poly.pdbx_strand_id
1 'polypeptide(L)' 'MDKNFKKSNDYQSRWGFYLKSEILNGRVAMIALILILLIEIFTKQTLLHLLSFF' A
#
# COMPACT_ATOMS: atom_id res chain seq x y z
N MET A 1 26.02 6.07 27.50
CA MET A 1 24.73 5.34 27.43
C MET A 1 24.73 4.51 26.16
N ASP A 2 25.15 3.25 26.26
CA ASP A 2 25.11 2.29 25.15
C ASP A 2 23.66 1.99 24.81
N LYS A 3 23.23 2.54 23.67
CA LYS A 3 21.94 2.20 23.06
C LYS A 3 22.11 0.84 22.41
N ASN A 4 22.04 -0.20 23.23
CA ASN A 4 21.82 -1.57 22.78
C ASN A 4 20.46 -1.63 22.11
N PHE A 5 20.40 -1.20 20.84
CA PHE A 5 19.30 -1.48 19.94
C PHE A 5 19.28 -3.00 19.79
N LYS A 6 18.50 -3.68 20.66
CA LYS A 6 18.03 -5.03 20.35
C LYS A 6 17.30 -4.91 19.03
N LYS A 7 17.98 -5.30 17.96
CA LYS A 7 17.40 -5.51 16.63
C LYS A 7 16.41 -6.65 16.80
N SER A 8 15.18 -6.32 17.17
CA SER A 8 14.07 -7.26 17.16
C SER A 8 14.04 -7.86 15.75
N ASN A 9 14.12 -9.19 15.69
CA ASN A 9 14.05 -9.94 14.44
C ASN A 9 12.60 -9.93 13.93
N ASP A 10 12.03 -8.74 13.69
CA ASP A 10 10.68 -8.51 13.15
C ASP A 10 10.56 -8.93 11.67
N TYR A 11 11.55 -9.71 11.22
CA TYR A 11 11.76 -10.20 9.87
C TYR A 11 11.38 -11.67 9.69
N GLN A 12 10.90 -12.34 10.74
CA GLN A 12 10.39 -13.70 10.62
C GLN A 12 8.87 -13.72 10.61
N SER A 13 8.28 -13.23 9.52
CA SER A 13 6.94 -13.68 9.15
C SER A 13 7.09 -14.69 8.01
N ARG A 14 7.05 -15.98 8.36
CA ARG A 14 7.13 -17.09 7.39
C ARG A 14 5.90 -17.13 6.48
N TRP A 15 4.78 -16.53 6.91
CA TRP A 15 3.49 -16.44 6.20
C TRP A 15 2.70 -15.19 6.66
N GLY A 16 3.29 -14.00 6.61
CA GLY A 16 2.59 -12.76 6.98
C GLY A 16 3.31 -11.49 6.57
N PHE A 17 2.64 -10.35 6.73
CA PHE A 17 3.12 -9.06 6.25
C PHE A 17 4.42 -8.67 6.94
N TYR A 18 5.49 -8.64 6.16
CA TYR A 18 6.77 -8.11 6.60
C TYR A 18 6.63 -6.59 6.78
N LEU A 19 7.19 -6.01 7.84
CA LEU A 19 7.04 -4.58 8.16
C LEU A 19 7.38 -3.67 6.96
N LYS A 20 8.44 -4.01 6.21
CA LYS A 20 8.77 -3.27 4.98
C LYS A 20 7.72 -3.44 3.88
N SER A 21 7.15 -4.62 3.71
CA SER A 21 6.09 -4.89 2.74
C SER A 21 4.81 -4.14 3.09
N GLU A 22 4.46 -4.06 4.37
CA GLU A 22 3.30 -3.28 4.82
C GLU A 22 3.46 -1.78 4.51
N ILE A 23 4.64 -1.22 4.83
CA ILE A 23 4.93 0.18 4.54
C ILE A 23 4.93 0.47 3.04
N LEU A 24 5.51 -0.43 2.24
CA LEU A 24 5.52 -0.30 0.78
C LEU A 24 4.10 -0.41 0.20
N ASN A 25 3.34 -1.41 0.61
CA ASN A 25 1.95 -1.61 0.16
C ASN A 25 1.06 -0.43 0.56
N GLY A 26 1.21 0.10 1.78
CA GLY A 26 0.49 1.29 2.23
C GLY A 26 0.80 2.52 1.37
N ARG A 27 2.07 2.75 1.03
CA ARG A 27 2.47 3.86 0.13
C ARG A 27 1.91 3.69 -1.27
N VAL A 28 2.00 2.48 -1.82
CA VAL A 28 1.44 2.15 -3.15
C VAL A 28 -0.07 2.37 -3.14
N ALA A 29 -0.78 1.95 -2.10
CA ALA A 29 -2.22 2.14 -1.98
C ALA A 29 -2.61 3.64 -1.90
N MET A 30 -1.87 4.47 -1.15
CA MET A 30 -2.12 5.91 -1.11
C MET A 30 -1.94 6.56 -2.48
N ILE A 31 -0.88 6.20 -3.22
CA ILE A 31 -0.64 6.73 -4.57
C ILE A 31 -1.72 6.25 -5.54
N ALA A 32 -2.07 4.96 -5.49
CA ALA A 32 -3.11 4.38 -6.33
C ALA A 32 -4.45 5.08 -6.11
N LEU A 33 -4.82 5.37 -4.86
CA LEU A 33 -6.06 6.08 -4.53
C LEU A 33 -6.09 7.48 -5.17
N ILE A 34 -4.99 8.24 -5.09
CA ILE A 34 -4.91 9.56 -5.71
C ILE A 34 -5.07 9.46 -7.23
N LEU A 35 -4.41 8.50 -7.87
CA LEU A 35 -4.52 8.29 -9.32
C LEU A 35 -5.94 7.91 -9.74
N ILE A 36 -6.58 7.01 -8.98
CA ILE A 36 -7.98 6.60 -9.18
C ILE A 36 -8.90 7.81 -9.12
N LEU A 37 -8.77 8.66 -8.10
CA LEU A 37 -9.60 9.85 -7.95
C LEU A 37 -9.39 10.85 -9.08
N LEU A 38 -8.14 11.04 -9.52
CA LEU A 38 -7.84 11.88 -10.69
C LEU A 38 -8.52 11.33 -11.94
N ILE A 39 -8.39 10.04 -12.20
CA ILE A 39 -9.03 9.39 -13.36
C ILE A 39 -10.54 9.58 -13.31
N GLU A 40 -11.18 9.34 -12.15
CA GLU A 40 -12.61 9.49 -11.94
C GLU A 40 -13.10 10.93 -12.21
N ILE A 41 -12.34 11.93 -11.79
CA ILE A 41 -12.64 13.35 -12.08
C ILE A 41 -12.59 13.64 -13.58
N PHE A 42 -11.60 13.12 -14.30
CA PHE A 42 -11.43 13.39 -15.73
C PHE A 42 -12.43 12.62 -16.61
N THR A 43 -12.69 11.35 -16.30
CA THR A 43 -13.59 10.49 -17.10
C THR A 43 -15.04 10.65 -16.72
N LYS A 44 -15.34 11.21 -15.53
CA LYS A 44 -16.68 11.24 -14.91
C LYS A 44 -17.29 9.84 -14.76
N GLN A 45 -16.45 8.80 -14.80
CA GLN A 45 -16.86 7.41 -14.63
C GLN A 45 -16.30 6.90 -13.31
N THR A 46 -17.16 6.23 -12.55
CA THR A 46 -16.74 5.63 -11.29
C THR A 46 -15.81 4.46 -11.55
N LEU A 47 -14.91 4.18 -10.60
CA LEU A 47 -13.96 3.09 -10.66
C LEU A 47 -14.62 1.72 -10.95
N LEU A 48 -15.79 1.49 -10.34
CA LEU A 48 -16.57 0.26 -10.52
C LEU A 48 -17.09 0.10 -11.96
N HIS A 49 -17.45 1.22 -12.61
CA HIS A 49 -17.86 1.21 -14.00
C HIS A 49 -16.68 0.82 -14.92
N LEU A 50 -15.48 1.32 -14.63
CA LEU A 50 -14.27 0.95 -15.36
C LEU A 50 -13.92 -0.54 -15.20
N LEU A 51 -14.13 -1.09 -13.99
CA LEU A 51 -13.95 -2.51 -13.70
C LEU A 51 -14.99 -3.41 -14.36
N SER A 52 -16.21 -2.92 -14.59
CA SER A 52 -17.26 -3.71 -15.27
C SER A 52 -16.99 -4.00 -16.75
N PHE A 53 -15.97 -3.37 -17.35
CA PHE A 53 -15.59 -3.59 -18.74
C PHE A 53 -14.74 -4.86 -18.94
N PHE A 54 -14.18 -5.42 -17.88
CA PHE A 54 -13.30 -6.60 -17.89
C PHE A 54 -14.00 -7.80 -17.26
#